data_AF-A0A7V5VFA7-F1
#
_entry.id   AF-A0A7V5VFA7-F1
#
_cell.length_a   1.000
_cell.length_b   1.000
_cell.length_c   1.000
_cell.angle_alpha   90.00
_cell.angle_beta   90.00
_cell.angle_gamma   90.00
#
_symmetry.space_group_name_H-M   'P 1'
#
loop_
_entity.id
_entity.type
_entity.pdbx_description
1 polymer ?
#
loop_
_entity_poly.entity_id
_entity_poly.type
_entity_poly.pdbx_seq_one_letter_code
_entity_poly.pdbx_strand_id
1 'polypeptide(L)'
;MYKGIIVTNQEAIVEECRDIIDQVGDIELDVYENIHDIRFDELFNFLFVIITEIDRPGLVILSRVQSFTPGLAVILYNHSLNFNEIPDLSLTSKVKMIIGENRKSDLIEILGQLKDSYWRKIPYKQFGIDYPRLSPRMKKAMQFIESAPIRDCNIS
;
A
#
# COMPACT_ATOMS: atom_id res chain seq x y z
N MET A 1 13.15 -6.22 8.46
CA MET A 1 13.26 -5.74 7.07
C MET A 1 11.87 -5.82 6.45
N TYR A 2 11.31 -4.67 6.08
CA TYR A 2 10.00 -4.56 5.44
C TYR A 2 10.14 -4.89 3.95
N LYS A 3 9.08 -5.36 3.31
CA LYS A 3 9.06 -5.60 1.86
C LYS A 3 8.07 -4.64 1.19
N GLY A 4 8.47 -4.02 0.09
CA GLY A 4 7.62 -3.24 -0.80
C GLY A 4 7.66 -3.79 -2.22
N ILE A 5 6.67 -3.45 -3.03
CA ILE A 5 6.67 -3.73 -4.47
C ILE A 5 6.63 -2.42 -5.24
N ILE A 6 7.33 -2.36 -6.37
CA ILE A 6 7.06 -1.42 -7.44
C ILE A 6 6.61 -2.14 -8.70
N VAL A 7 5.55 -1.62 -9.33
CA VAL A 7 5.01 -2.09 -10.60
C VAL A 7 5.19 -0.98 -11.62
N THR A 8 6.20 -1.13 -12.48
CA THR A 8 6.50 -0.17 -13.54
C THR A 8 7.39 -0.81 -14.61
N ASN A 9 7.21 -0.37 -15.86
CA ASN A 9 8.12 -0.63 -16.97
C ASN A 9 9.16 0.49 -17.16
N GLN A 10 9.13 1.54 -16.32
CA GLN A 10 9.98 2.72 -16.46
C GLN A 10 11.20 2.61 -15.53
N GLU A 11 12.35 2.25 -16.09
CA GLU A 11 13.62 2.08 -15.34
C GLU A 11 14.01 3.34 -14.54
N ALA A 12 13.77 4.54 -15.09
CA ALA A 12 14.03 5.80 -14.40
C ALA A 12 13.22 5.96 -13.11
N ILE A 13 11.98 5.44 -13.05
CA ILE A 13 11.18 5.47 -11.83
C ILE A 13 11.68 4.42 -10.83
N VAL A 14 12.12 3.25 -11.30
CA VAL A 14 12.71 2.22 -10.44
C VAL A 14 13.92 2.76 -9.70
N GLU A 15 14.86 3.38 -10.40
CA GLU A 15 16.06 3.98 -9.81
C GLU A 15 15.69 5.11 -8.82
N GLU A 16 14.75 5.98 -9.20
CA GLU A 16 14.27 7.04 -8.30
C GLU A 16 13.64 6.49 -7.01
N CYS A 17 12.84 5.43 -7.11
CA CYS A 17 12.23 4.79 -5.95
C CYS A 17 13.27 4.06 -5.08
N ARG A 18 14.30 3.45 -5.68
CA ARG A 18 15.41 2.84 -4.95
C ARG A 18 16.18 3.88 -4.15
N ASP A 19 16.54 5.00 -4.76
CA ASP A 19 17.21 6.12 -4.08
C ASP A 19 16.39 6.65 -2.89
N ILE A 20 15.07 6.72 -3.03
CA ILE A 20 14.16 7.15 -1.97
C ILE A 20 14.08 6.10 -0.85
N ILE A 21 14.00 4.83 -1.21
CA ILE A 21 13.89 3.72 -0.26
C ILE A 21 15.17 3.56 0.55
N ASP A 22 16.33 3.74 -0.06
CA ASP A 22 17.63 3.70 0.63
C ASP A 22 17.75 4.83 1.67
N GLN A 23 17.14 5.99 1.44
CA GLN A 23 17.06 7.08 2.42
C GLN A 23 16.15 6.75 3.62
N VAL A 24 15.05 6.03 3.40
CA VAL A 24 14.11 5.63 4.47
C VAL A 24 14.66 4.44 5.28
N GLY A 25 15.39 3.53 4.62
CA GLY A 25 16.05 2.37 5.22
C GLY A 25 15.11 1.26 5.69
N ASP A 26 15.67 0.05 5.84
CA ASP A 26 15.00 -1.18 6.29
C ASP A 26 13.88 -1.71 5.39
N ILE A 27 13.82 -1.29 4.13
CA ILE A 27 12.83 -1.74 3.14
C ILE A 27 13.56 -2.44 1.99
N GLU A 28 13.13 -3.64 1.66
CA GLU A 28 13.50 -4.38 0.46
C GLU A 28 12.44 -4.14 -0.62
N LEU A 29 12.85 -3.86 -1.86
CA LEU A 29 11.95 -3.55 -2.97
C LEU A 29 12.01 -4.63 -4.04
N ASP A 30 10.87 -5.27 -4.28
CA ASP A 30 10.69 -6.15 -5.43
C ASP A 30 10.13 -5.35 -6.62
N VAL A 31 10.66 -5.59 -7.81
CA VAL A 31 10.32 -4.86 -9.04
C VAL A 31 9.60 -5.80 -9.99
N TYR A 32 8.44 -5.37 -10.48
CA TYR A 32 7.66 -6.08 -11.48
C TYR A 32 7.29 -5.12 -12.61
N GLU A 33 7.23 -5.62 -13.84
CA GLU A 33 6.77 -4.82 -14.97
C GLU A 33 5.23 -4.71 -14.98
N ASN A 34 4.54 -5.77 -14.58
CA ASN A 34 3.10 -5.84 -14.58
C ASN A 34 2.54 -6.37 -13.25
N ILE A 35 1.40 -5.80 -12.81
CA ILE A 35 0.71 -6.24 -11.60
C ILE A 35 0.21 -7.68 -11.68
N HIS A 36 -0.03 -8.19 -12.90
CA HIS A 36 -0.45 -9.55 -13.17
C HIS A 36 0.65 -10.59 -12.89
N ASP A 37 1.91 -10.17 -12.85
CA ASP A 37 3.05 -11.05 -12.59
C ASP A 37 3.20 -11.36 -11.09
N ILE A 38 2.52 -10.60 -10.23
CA ILE A 38 2.61 -10.74 -8.79
C ILE A 38 1.65 -11.84 -8.33
N ARG A 39 2.18 -12.83 -7.61
CA ARG A 39 1.34 -13.88 -7.02
C ARG A 39 0.52 -13.27 -5.88
N PHE A 40 -0.79 -13.52 -5.91
CA PHE A 40 -1.72 -12.98 -4.91
C PHE A 40 -1.33 -13.33 -3.47
N ASP A 41 -0.79 -14.52 -3.25
CA ASP A 41 -0.36 -14.99 -1.93
C ASP A 41 0.90 -14.29 -1.41
N GLU A 42 1.71 -13.69 -2.29
CA GLU A 42 2.93 -12.97 -1.92
C GLU A 42 2.58 -11.56 -1.42
N LEU A 43 1.56 -10.91 -2.01
CA LEU A 43 1.08 -9.57 -1.65
C LEU A 43 0.73 -9.39 -0.17
N PHE A 44 0.43 -10.48 0.54
CA PHE A 44 0.17 -10.46 1.97
C PHE A 44 1.35 -9.97 2.80
N ASN A 45 2.58 -10.23 2.34
CA ASN A 45 3.81 -9.96 3.07
C ASN A 45 4.32 -8.52 2.88
N PHE A 46 3.78 -7.79 1.90
CA PHE A 46 4.27 -6.46 1.54
C PHE A 46 3.60 -5.35 2.35
N LEU A 47 4.37 -4.31 2.66
CA LEU A 47 3.91 -3.10 3.33
C LEU A 47 3.14 -2.20 2.36
N PHE A 48 3.67 -2.06 1.14
CA PHE A 48 3.09 -1.20 0.12
C PHE A 48 3.31 -1.76 -1.29
N VAL A 49 2.53 -1.23 -2.24
CA VAL A 49 2.75 -1.39 -3.67
C VAL A 49 2.74 0.00 -4.33
N ILE A 50 3.82 0.33 -5.04
CA ILE A 50 3.95 1.53 -5.88
C ILE A 50 3.57 1.16 -7.30
N ILE A 51 2.69 1.95 -7.92
CA ILE A 51 2.17 1.66 -9.26
C ILE A 51 2.19 2.95 -10.08
N THR A 52 2.82 2.90 -11.25
CA THR A 52 2.92 4.06 -12.15
C THR A 52 1.79 4.10 -13.16
N GLU A 53 1.35 2.93 -13.60
CA GLU A 53 0.30 2.73 -14.59
C GLU A 53 -0.59 1.58 -14.14
N ILE A 54 -1.91 1.73 -14.28
CA ILE A 54 -2.85 0.68 -13.90
C ILE A 54 -4.00 0.62 -14.90
N ASP A 55 -4.32 -0.60 -15.32
CA ASP A 55 -5.46 -0.90 -16.16
C ASP A 55 -6.66 -1.40 -15.33
N ARG A 56 -7.83 -1.53 -15.98
CA ARG A 56 -9.04 -2.03 -15.30
C ARG A 56 -8.86 -3.42 -14.68
N PRO A 57 -8.25 -4.41 -15.37
CA PRO A 57 -7.90 -5.70 -14.76
C PRO A 57 -7.03 -5.58 -13.49
N GLY A 58 -5.98 -4.76 -13.52
CA GLY A 58 -5.11 -4.51 -12.37
C GLY A 58 -5.84 -3.90 -11.19
N LEU A 59 -6.77 -2.96 -11.44
CA LEU A 59 -7.64 -2.38 -10.41
C LEU A 59 -8.50 -3.44 -9.72
N VAL A 60 -9.07 -4.39 -10.47
CA VAL A 60 -9.83 -5.50 -9.89
C VAL A 60 -8.94 -6.36 -9.00
N ILE A 61 -7.71 -6.65 -9.42
CA ILE A 61 -6.74 -7.40 -8.61
C ILE A 61 -6.43 -6.65 -7.32
N LEU A 62 -6.09 -5.36 -7.38
CA LEU A 62 -5.82 -4.56 -6.18
C LEU A 62 -7.01 -4.52 -5.23
N SER A 63 -8.22 -4.29 -5.76
CA SER A 63 -9.44 -4.27 -4.94
C SER A 63 -9.62 -5.58 -4.19
N ARG A 64 -9.32 -6.70 -4.87
CA ARG A 64 -9.37 -8.03 -4.28
C ARG A 64 -8.27 -8.14 -3.23
N VAL A 65 -7.02 -7.82 -3.53
CA VAL A 65 -5.89 -7.87 -2.57
C VAL A 65 -6.21 -7.06 -1.32
N GLN A 66 -6.62 -5.80 -1.46
CA GLN A 66 -6.99 -4.93 -0.32
C GLN A 66 -8.17 -5.49 0.50
N SER A 67 -9.06 -6.27 -0.10
CA SER A 67 -10.13 -6.96 0.64
C SER A 67 -9.62 -8.11 1.52
N PHE A 68 -8.45 -8.67 1.25
CA PHE A 68 -7.81 -9.72 2.08
C PHE A 68 -6.66 -9.18 2.92
N THR A 69 -5.99 -8.12 2.46
CA THR A 69 -4.97 -7.35 3.16
C THR A 69 -5.36 -5.89 3.24
N PRO A 70 -6.28 -5.54 4.16
CA PRO A 70 -6.65 -4.15 4.41
C PRO A 70 -5.42 -3.32 4.76
N GLY A 71 -4.40 -3.92 5.36
CA GLY A 71 -3.13 -3.28 5.72
C GLY A 71 -2.23 -2.83 4.57
N LEU A 72 -2.46 -3.29 3.33
CA LEU A 72 -1.59 -2.97 2.21
C LEU A 72 -1.82 -1.53 1.73
N ALA A 73 -0.77 -0.70 1.74
CA ALA A 73 -0.82 0.63 1.15
C ALA A 73 -0.64 0.54 -0.36
N VAL A 74 -1.51 1.20 -1.11
CA VAL A 74 -1.39 1.33 -2.57
C VAL A 74 -0.98 2.76 -2.87
N ILE A 75 0.17 2.93 -3.51
CA ILE A 75 0.74 4.23 -3.84
C ILE A 75 0.69 4.37 -5.36
N LEU A 76 -0.19 5.23 -5.84
CA LEU A 76 -0.24 5.62 -7.24
C LEU A 76 0.81 6.72 -7.46
N TYR A 77 1.90 6.37 -8.13
CA TYR A 77 3.07 7.21 -8.31
C TYR A 77 3.19 7.60 -9.77
N ASN A 78 2.59 8.72 -10.16
CA ASN A 78 2.51 9.11 -11.56
C ASN A 78 3.01 10.55 -11.78
N HIS A 79 3.63 10.78 -12.94
CA HIS A 79 3.99 12.11 -13.42
C HIS A 79 2.80 12.84 -14.06
N SER A 80 1.83 12.14 -14.65
CA SER A 80 0.73 12.71 -15.43
C SER A 80 -0.63 12.25 -14.94
N LEU A 81 -1.53 13.20 -14.63
CA LEU A 81 -2.93 12.93 -14.29
C LEU A 81 -3.68 12.34 -15.49
N ASN A 82 -3.74 11.02 -15.63
CA ASN A 82 -4.80 10.38 -16.40
C ASN A 82 -5.86 9.83 -15.43
N PHE A 83 -6.64 10.77 -14.89
CA PHE A 83 -7.64 10.54 -13.85
C PHE A 83 -8.95 9.93 -14.35
N ASN A 84 -9.17 9.88 -15.67
CA ASN A 84 -10.48 9.55 -16.23
C ASN A 84 -10.87 8.06 -16.14
N GLU A 85 -9.96 7.19 -15.67
CA GLU A 85 -10.18 5.74 -15.72
C GLU A 85 -10.02 5.02 -14.38
N ILE A 86 -9.72 5.73 -13.29
CA ILE A 86 -9.61 5.11 -11.98
C ILE A 86 -11.03 5.01 -11.38
N PRO A 87 -11.66 3.81 -11.34
CA PRO A 87 -12.93 3.62 -10.65
C PRO A 87 -12.73 3.98 -9.18
N ASP A 88 -13.77 4.55 -8.57
CA ASP A 88 -13.83 5.12 -7.22
C ASP A 88 -12.93 4.42 -6.17
N LEU A 89 -11.62 4.73 -6.16
CA LEU A 89 -10.64 4.23 -5.19
C LEU A 89 -10.80 4.93 -3.83
N SER A 90 -11.73 5.89 -3.74
CA SER A 90 -12.10 6.64 -2.53
C SER A 90 -12.60 5.75 -1.37
N LEU A 91 -12.83 4.46 -1.62
CA LEU A 91 -13.37 3.52 -0.64
C LEU A 91 -12.36 2.98 0.36
N THR A 92 -11.05 3.26 0.23
CA THR A 92 -10.08 2.87 1.26
C THR A 92 -9.07 3.98 1.58
N SER A 93 -8.91 4.31 2.86
CA SER A 93 -7.97 5.31 3.39
C SER A 93 -6.48 5.02 3.12
N LYS A 94 -6.19 3.95 2.39
CA LYS A 94 -4.86 3.36 2.19
C LYS A 94 -4.41 3.38 0.73
N VAL A 95 -5.21 3.96 -0.16
CA VAL A 95 -4.74 4.42 -1.46
C VAL A 95 -4.18 5.83 -1.28
N LYS A 96 -2.90 6.00 -1.58
CA LYS A 96 -2.20 7.29 -1.62
C LYS A 96 -1.88 7.61 -3.07
N MET A 97 -2.08 8.86 -3.45
CA MET A 97 -1.74 9.32 -4.80
C MET A 97 -0.70 10.41 -4.69
N ILE A 98 0.37 10.26 -5.47
CA ILE A 98 1.51 11.18 -5.50
C ILE A 98 1.68 11.65 -6.95
N ILE A 99 1.64 12.96 -7.15
CA ILE A 99 1.70 13.62 -8.46
C ILE A 99 2.51 14.91 -8.39
N GLY A 100 3.16 15.28 -9.48
CA GLY A 100 3.84 16.58 -9.63
C GLY A 100 5.27 16.61 -9.10
N GLU A 101 5.79 17.84 -8.92
CA GLU A 101 7.23 18.10 -8.67
C GLU A 101 7.69 17.67 -7.27
N ASN A 102 6.79 17.65 -6.28
CA ASN A 102 7.10 17.27 -4.91
C ASN A 102 7.04 15.76 -4.64
N ARG A 103 6.83 14.95 -5.68
CA ARG A 103 6.56 13.51 -5.56
C ARG A 103 7.58 12.74 -4.71
N LYS A 104 8.86 13.13 -4.76
CA LYS A 104 9.92 12.45 -4.01
C LYS A 104 9.77 12.67 -2.51
N SER A 105 9.57 13.93 -2.11
CA SER A 105 9.35 14.31 -0.71
C SER A 105 8.08 13.67 -0.16
N ASP A 106 7.00 13.67 -0.95
CA ASP A 106 5.74 13.03 -0.58
C ASP A 106 5.89 11.52 -0.38
N LEU A 107 6.67 10.86 -1.26
CA LEU A 107 6.93 9.42 -1.14
C LEU A 107 7.76 9.12 0.12
N ILE A 108 8.80 9.91 0.42
CA ILE A 108 9.58 9.77 1.65
C ILE A 108 8.67 9.87 2.88
N GLU A 109 7.80 10.87 2.94
CA GLU A 109 6.89 11.07 4.07
C GLU A 109 5.93 9.87 4.23
N ILE A 110 5.32 9.42 3.12
CA ILE A 110 4.40 8.28 3.12
C ILE A 110 5.11 7.00 3.58
N LEU A 111 6.30 6.72 3.05
CA LEU A 111 7.06 5.52 3.42
C LEU A 111 7.48 5.55 4.90
N GLY A 112 7.87 6.72 5.42
CA GLY A 112 8.15 6.91 6.84
C GLY A 112 6.92 6.60 7.73
N GLN A 113 5.76 7.17 7.39
CA GLN A 113 4.50 6.90 8.11
C GLN A 113 4.10 5.41 8.06
N LEU A 114 4.33 4.76 6.93
CA LEU A 114 4.03 3.34 6.74
C LEU A 114 4.93 2.43 7.58
N LYS A 115 6.21 2.77 7.72
CA LYS A 115 7.17 2.09 8.61
C LYS A 115 6.69 2.14 10.06
N ASP A 116 6.30 3.32 10.52
CA ASP A 116 5.87 3.54 11.91
C ASP A 116 4.51 2.89 12.25
N SER A 117 3.69 2.63 11.24
CA SER A 117 2.36 2.02 11.39
C SER A 117 2.32 0.52 11.05
N TYR A 118 3.41 -0.08 10.54
CA TYR A 118 3.43 -1.47 10.08
C TYR A 118 3.06 -2.50 11.16
N TRP A 119 3.51 -2.30 12.41
CA TRP A 119 3.22 -3.22 13.51
C TRP A 119 1.72 -3.38 13.79
N ARG A 120 0.88 -2.47 13.28
CA ARG A 120 -0.58 -2.51 13.42
C ARG A 120 -1.26 -3.42 12.40
N LYS A 121 -0.52 -3.98 11.43
CA LYS A 121 -1.08 -4.87 10.40
C LYS A 121 -1.56 -6.17 11.07
N ILE A 122 -2.87 -6.41 11.07
CA ILE A 122 -3.43 -7.60 11.71
C ILE A 122 -3.24 -8.79 10.74
N PRO A 123 -2.54 -9.88 11.13
CA PRO A 123 -2.45 -11.08 10.31
C PRO A 123 -3.77 -11.87 10.36
N TYR A 124 -4.81 -11.36 9.70
CA TYR A 124 -6.18 -11.90 9.72
C TYR A 124 -6.23 -13.41 9.50
N LYS A 125 -5.49 -13.93 8.50
CA LYS A 125 -5.44 -15.37 8.18
C LYS A 125 -4.85 -16.21 9.31
N GLN A 126 -3.82 -15.71 10.01
CA GLN A 126 -3.21 -16.41 11.16
C GLN A 126 -4.16 -16.48 12.36
N PHE A 127 -5.02 -15.46 12.51
CA PHE A 127 -6.07 -15.44 13.53
C PHE A 127 -7.37 -16.14 13.10
N GLY A 128 -7.41 -16.79 11.92
CA GLY A 128 -8.62 -17.44 11.40
C GLY A 128 -9.73 -16.47 11.00
N ILE A 129 -9.41 -15.18 10.81
CA ILE A 129 -10.35 -14.14 10.43
C ILE A 129 -10.45 -14.08 8.90
N ASP A 130 -11.62 -14.42 8.36
CA ASP A 130 -11.97 -14.19 6.96
C ASP A 130 -12.47 -12.76 6.79
N TYR A 131 -11.53 -11.80 6.64
CA TYR A 131 -11.84 -10.37 6.50
C TYR A 131 -12.90 -10.07 5.42
N PRO A 132 -12.84 -10.66 4.20
CA PRO A 132 -13.86 -10.46 3.19
C PRO A 132 -15.29 -10.77 3.66
N ARG A 133 -15.46 -11.81 4.49
CA ARG A 133 -16.76 -12.23 5.04
C ARG A 133 -17.22 -11.43 6.26
N LEU A 134 -16.37 -10.55 6.79
CA LEU A 134 -16.75 -9.68 7.90
C LEU A 134 -17.87 -8.71 7.50
N SER A 135 -18.75 -8.43 8.46
CA SER A 135 -19.78 -7.40 8.28
C SER A 135 -19.15 -6.01 8.09
N PRO A 136 -19.83 -5.06 7.41
CA PRO A 136 -19.30 -3.71 7.20
C PRO A 136 -18.90 -3.00 8.51
N ARG A 137 -19.67 -3.22 9.59
CA ARG A 137 -19.36 -2.68 10.92
C ARG A 137 -18.06 -3.25 11.48
N MET A 138 -17.84 -4.55 11.30
CA MET A 138 -16.63 -5.21 11.79
C MET A 138 -15.41 -4.77 10.97
N LYS A 139 -15.54 -4.65 9.65
CA LYS A 139 -14.49 -4.10 8.77
C LYS A 139 -14.05 -2.71 9.23
N LYS A 140 -15.02 -1.82 9.52
CA LYS A 140 -14.73 -0.49 10.08
C LYS A 140 -14.00 -0.56 11.43
N ALA A 141 -14.39 -1.48 12.31
CA ALA A 141 -13.73 -1.67 13.61
C ALA A 141 -12.27 -2.14 13.44
N MET A 142 -12.02 -3.12 12.56
CA MET A 142 -10.67 -3.58 12.26
C MET A 142 -9.82 -2.46 11.65
N GLN A 143 -10.36 -1.71 10.69
CA GLN A 143 -9.69 -0.54 10.11
C GLN A 143 -9.39 0.53 11.16
N PHE A 144 -10.27 0.73 12.13
CA PHE A 144 -10.03 1.64 13.25
C PHE A 144 -8.89 1.15 14.13
N ILE A 145 -8.83 -0.14 14.46
CA ILE A 145 -7.72 -0.71 15.24
C ILE A 145 -6.38 -0.50 14.52
N GLU A 146 -6.33 -0.70 13.21
CA GLU A 146 -5.12 -0.50 12.41
C GLU A 146 -4.71 0.97 12.28
N SER A 147 -5.66 1.91 12.37
CA SER A 147 -5.43 3.34 12.13
C SER A 147 -5.46 4.23 13.38
N ALA A 148 -5.92 3.72 14.52
CA ALA A 148 -6.08 4.50 15.75
C ALA A 148 -4.73 5.05 16.24
N PRO A 149 -4.64 6.32 16.64
CA PRO A 149 -3.41 6.87 17.21
C PRO A 149 -3.03 6.08 18.48
N ILE A 150 -1.74 5.80 18.68
CA ILE A 150 -1.26 5.32 19.98
C ILE A 150 -1.60 6.43 20.97
N ARG A 151 -2.58 6.18 21.83
CA ARG A 151 -2.67 6.94 23.06
C ARG A 151 -1.66 6.27 23.97
N ASP A 152 -0.65 7.02 24.40
CA ASP A 152 0.17 6.59 25.53
C ASP A 152 -0.81 6.31 26.68
N CYS A 153 -1.06 5.04 26.94
CA CYS A 153 -1.63 4.63 28.19
C CYS A 153 -0.53 4.81 29.22
N ASN A 154 -0.32 6.06 29.64
CA ASN A 154 0.39 6.35 30.87
C ASN A 154 -0.46 5.72 31.97
N ILE A 155 -0.09 4.49 32.35
CA ILE A 155 -0.51 3.90 33.61
C ILE A 155 0.33 4.62 34.67
N SER A 156 -0.09 5.84 35.01
CA SER A 156 0.36 6.56 36.18
C SER A 156 -0.41 6.10 37.41
#